data_AF-A0A6C2WCI2-F1
#
_entry.id   AF-A0A6C2WCI2-F1
#
_cell.length_a   1.000
_cell.length_b   1.000
_cell.length_c   1.000
_cell.angle_alpha   90.00
_cell.angle_beta   90.00
_cell.angle_gamma   90.00
#
_symmetry.space_group_name_H-M   'P 1'
#
loop_
_entity.id
_entity.type
_entity.pdbx_description
1 polymer ?
#
loop_
_entity_poly.entity_id
_entity_poly.type
_entity_poly.pdbx_seq_one_letter_code
_entity_poly.pdbx_strand_id
1 'polypeptide(L)'
;MSNRGKNQKPVHIVTAYDGGHHLSLGQVAVEEKSNEIVAIPQLLRTIDIRKSIVTIDAMGTQTAIVDTIIKGKADYCLAVKGNQETLYDDIALYFSDVNLLEELQENAQYYQTVEKSRGQIEVREYWVSSDIKWLCQNHPKWHKLRGIGMTRNTIDKDGQLSQENRYFIFSFKPDVLTFANCVRGHWQIESMHWLLDVVYHEDHHQTLDKRAAFNLNLIRKMCLYFLKVMVFPKKDLSYRRKQRYISVHLEDYLVQLFGERG
;
A
#
# COMPACT_ATOMS: atom_id res chain seq x y z
N MET A 1 29.25 18.47 -13.99
CA MET A 1 29.18 19.91 -13.69
C MET A 1 27.82 20.21 -13.09
N SER A 2 27.80 20.74 -11.87
CA SER A 2 26.62 21.01 -11.04
C SER A 2 25.90 22.27 -11.51
N ASN A 3 24.61 22.17 -11.81
CA ASN A 3 23.72 23.32 -11.86
C ASN A 3 22.53 23.06 -10.91
N ARG A 4 22.71 23.42 -9.64
CA ARG A 4 21.65 23.40 -8.61
C ARG A 4 20.68 24.55 -8.91
N GLY A 5 19.61 24.27 -9.64
CA GLY A 5 18.42 25.10 -9.63
C GLY A 5 17.76 25.00 -8.25
N LYS A 6 18.06 25.96 -7.37
CA LYS A 6 17.66 26.02 -5.94
C LYS A 6 16.13 26.10 -5.66
N ASN A 7 15.25 25.84 -6.63
CA ASN A 7 13.81 26.14 -6.47
C ASN A 7 12.81 25.17 -7.12
N GLN A 8 13.22 24.00 -7.60
CA GLN A 8 12.26 23.01 -8.12
C GLN A 8 12.08 21.87 -7.12
N LYS A 9 10.90 21.82 -6.50
CA LYS A 9 10.48 20.68 -5.67
C LYS A 9 10.36 19.43 -6.55
N PRO A 10 10.78 18.25 -6.06
CA PRO A 10 10.61 16.99 -6.79
C PRO A 10 9.13 16.76 -7.11
N VAL A 11 8.86 16.17 -8.27
CA VAL A 11 7.49 15.82 -8.67
C VAL A 11 7.01 14.69 -7.76
N HIS A 12 5.93 14.91 -7.03
CA HIS A 12 5.26 13.87 -6.27
C HIS A 12 4.31 13.11 -7.20
N ILE A 13 4.28 11.77 -7.11
CA ILE A 13 3.45 10.94 -7.98
C ILE A 13 2.55 10.05 -7.13
N VAL A 14 1.24 10.28 -7.24
CA VAL A 14 0.23 9.38 -6.67
C VAL A 14 0.04 8.21 -7.63
N THR A 15 0.14 6.99 -7.13
CA THR A 15 0.05 5.76 -7.93
C THR A 15 -1.06 4.87 -7.41
N ALA A 16 -1.90 4.37 -8.31
CA ALA A 16 -2.82 3.27 -8.03
C ALA A 16 -2.13 1.97 -8.40
N TYR A 17 -2.01 1.05 -7.45
CA TYR A 17 -1.23 -0.16 -7.61
C TYR A 17 -2.03 -1.38 -7.14
N ASP A 18 -2.04 -2.41 -7.97
CA ASP A 18 -2.59 -3.71 -7.64
C ASP A 18 -1.49 -4.58 -7.01
N GLY A 19 -1.60 -4.79 -5.70
CA GLY A 19 -0.67 -5.61 -4.94
C GLY A 19 -0.63 -7.07 -5.39
N GLY A 20 -1.76 -7.63 -5.84
CA GLY A 20 -1.88 -9.04 -6.23
C GLY A 20 -1.22 -9.33 -7.58
N HIS A 21 -1.40 -8.43 -8.56
CA HIS A 21 -0.79 -8.56 -9.88
C HIS A 21 0.53 -7.80 -10.03
N HIS A 22 0.97 -7.10 -8.98
CA HIS A 22 2.16 -6.26 -8.97
C HIS A 22 2.20 -5.18 -10.06
N LEU A 23 1.03 -4.66 -10.41
CA LEU A 23 0.83 -3.80 -11.57
C LEU A 23 0.42 -2.38 -11.15
N SER A 24 1.05 -1.37 -11.75
CA SER A 24 0.60 0.01 -11.65
C SER A 24 -0.56 0.25 -12.61
N LEU A 25 -1.74 0.59 -12.08
CA LEU A 25 -2.97 0.81 -12.85
C LEU A 25 -3.12 2.25 -13.35
N GLY A 26 -2.49 3.20 -12.67
CA GLY A 26 -2.54 4.61 -13.06
C GLY A 26 -1.69 5.47 -12.14
N GLN A 27 -1.35 6.67 -12.61
CA GLN A 27 -0.60 7.63 -11.82
C GLN A 27 -0.95 9.08 -12.16
N VAL A 28 -0.90 9.96 -11.16
CA VAL A 28 -1.13 11.40 -11.29
C VAL A 28 0.05 12.14 -10.66
N ALA A 29 0.61 13.10 -11.39
CA ALA A 29 1.64 13.99 -10.86
C ALA A 29 0.99 15.10 -10.01
N VAL A 30 1.55 15.36 -8.84
CA VAL A 30 1.17 16.45 -7.95
C VAL A 30 2.41 17.27 -7.58
N GLU A 31 2.21 18.58 -7.40
CA GLU A 31 3.33 19.49 -7.09
C GLU A 31 3.77 19.44 -5.63
N GLU A 32 2.86 19.05 -4.73
CA GLU A 32 3.09 18.97 -3.29
C GLU A 32 2.31 17.78 -2.71
N LYS A 33 2.83 17.19 -1.64
CA LYS A 33 2.20 16.06 -0.94
C LYS A 33 0.78 16.37 -0.42
N SER A 34 0.50 17.62 -0.07
CA SER A 34 -0.84 18.09 0.31
C SER A 34 -1.86 17.97 -0.83
N ASN A 35 -1.42 18.03 -2.09
CA ASN A 35 -2.27 17.93 -3.26
C ASN A 35 -2.73 16.49 -3.55
N GLU A 36 -2.20 15.49 -2.84
CA GLU A 36 -2.62 14.09 -2.97
C GLU A 36 -4.10 13.91 -2.63
N ILE A 37 -4.63 14.67 -1.66
CA ILE A 37 -6.05 14.63 -1.26
C ILE A 37 -6.98 14.92 -2.45
N VAL A 38 -6.56 15.80 -3.36
CA VAL A 38 -7.31 16.17 -4.57
C VAL A 38 -7.04 15.19 -5.72
N ALA A 39 -5.81 14.68 -5.82
CA ALA A 39 -5.41 13.77 -6.89
C ALA A 39 -5.97 12.36 -6.74
N ILE A 40 -6.12 11.86 -5.51
CA ILE A 40 -6.66 10.52 -5.25
C ILE A 40 -8.07 10.34 -5.86
N PRO A 41 -9.07 11.21 -5.60
CA PRO A 41 -10.38 11.11 -6.24
C PRO A 41 -10.32 11.16 -7.77
N GLN A 42 -9.41 11.96 -8.34
CA GLN A 42 -9.25 12.04 -9.80
C GLN A 42 -8.74 10.73 -10.36
N LEU A 43 -7.70 10.17 -9.75
CA LEU A 43 -7.12 8.89 -10.13
C LEU A 43 -8.14 7.75 -10.03
N LEU A 44 -8.91 7.68 -8.93
CA LEU A 44 -9.96 6.67 -8.74
C LEU A 44 -11.05 6.71 -9.82
N ARG A 45 -11.29 7.88 -10.45
CA ARG A 45 -12.26 8.01 -11.56
C ARG A 45 -11.71 7.56 -12.90
N THR A 46 -10.39 7.45 -13.04
CA THR A 46 -9.73 7.05 -14.31
C THR A 46 -9.54 5.55 -14.44
N ILE A 47 -9.67 4.81 -13.34
CA ILE A 47 -9.49 3.36 -13.28
C ILE A 47 -10.79 2.68 -12.85
N ASP A 48 -11.00 1.43 -13.29
CA ASP A 48 -12.16 0.65 -12.85
C ASP A 48 -11.92 0.04 -11.47
N ILE A 49 -12.57 0.59 -10.45
CA ILE A 49 -12.49 0.11 -9.06
C ILE A 49 -13.67 -0.77 -8.65
N ARG A 50 -14.59 -1.11 -9.57
CA ARG A 50 -15.80 -1.85 -9.19
C ARG A 50 -15.45 -3.19 -8.55
N LYS A 51 -16.08 -3.49 -7.40
CA LYS A 51 -15.87 -4.73 -6.63
C LYS A 51 -14.43 -4.94 -6.14
N SER A 52 -13.61 -3.89 -6.08
CA SER A 52 -12.29 -3.94 -5.44
C SER A 52 -12.34 -3.35 -4.03
N ILE A 53 -11.27 -3.58 -3.25
CA ILE A 53 -11.03 -2.89 -1.98
C ILE A 53 -9.90 -1.89 -2.20
N VAL A 54 -10.20 -0.62 -2.01
CA VAL A 54 -9.24 0.48 -2.13
C VAL A 54 -8.58 0.70 -0.77
N THR A 55 -7.25 0.57 -0.71
CA THR A 55 -6.47 0.90 0.48
C THR A 55 -5.73 2.21 0.29
N ILE A 56 -5.73 3.06 1.32
CA ILE A 56 -5.09 4.37 1.28
C ILE A 56 -4.43 4.62 2.63
N ASP A 57 -3.34 5.37 2.60
CA ASP A 57 -2.62 5.79 3.80
C ASP A 57 -3.47 6.72 4.66
N ALA A 58 -2.95 7.03 5.85
CA ALA A 58 -3.68 7.87 6.78
C ALA A 58 -3.96 9.26 6.22
N MET A 59 -3.06 9.83 5.41
CA MET A 59 -3.25 11.17 4.84
C MET A 59 -4.47 11.25 3.92
N GLY A 60 -4.71 10.19 3.13
CA GLY A 60 -5.89 10.06 2.28
C GLY A 60 -7.18 9.64 2.99
N THR A 61 -7.16 9.44 4.31
CA THR A 61 -8.35 9.12 5.11
C THR A 61 -9.25 10.36 5.25
N GLN A 62 -10.04 10.60 4.20
CA GLN A 62 -10.95 11.73 4.05
C GLN A 62 -12.32 11.23 3.63
N THR A 63 -13.38 11.83 4.17
CA THR A 63 -14.77 11.44 3.89
C THR A 63 -15.14 11.61 2.40
N ALA A 64 -14.64 12.66 1.76
CA ALA A 64 -14.85 12.87 0.32
C ALA A 64 -14.20 11.79 -0.58
N ILE A 65 -13.07 11.22 -0.13
CA ILE A 65 -12.43 10.10 -0.82
C ILE A 65 -13.27 8.84 -0.63
N VAL A 66 -13.74 8.56 0.59
CA VAL A 66 -14.68 7.47 0.89
C VAL A 66 -15.92 7.55 0.00
N ASP A 67 -16.53 8.73 -0.13
CA ASP A 67 -17.69 8.92 -1.00
C ASP A 67 -17.38 8.61 -2.47
N THR A 68 -16.16 8.93 -2.93
CA THR A 68 -15.72 8.62 -4.30
C THR A 68 -15.57 7.11 -4.50
N ILE A 69 -14.97 6.41 -3.53
CA ILE A 69 -14.82 4.94 -3.55
C ILE A 69 -16.19 4.25 -3.58
N ILE A 70 -17.11 4.69 -2.71
CA ILE A 70 -18.47 4.15 -2.62
C ILE A 70 -19.24 4.37 -3.93
N LYS A 71 -19.14 5.57 -4.53
CA LYS A 71 -19.74 5.87 -5.85
C LYS A 71 -19.18 4.98 -6.95
N GLY A 72 -17.89 4.63 -6.88
CA GLY A 72 -17.24 3.67 -7.76
C GLY A 72 -17.64 2.21 -7.53
N LYS A 73 -18.56 1.91 -6.59
CA LYS A 73 -18.98 0.55 -6.20
C LYS A 73 -17.82 -0.32 -5.72
N ALA A 74 -16.87 0.31 -5.02
CA ALA A 74 -15.76 -0.33 -4.35
C ALA A 74 -15.95 -0.29 -2.84
N ASP A 75 -15.20 -1.12 -2.14
CA ASP A 75 -15.01 -1.06 -0.69
C ASP A 75 -13.71 -0.34 -0.35
N TYR A 76 -13.54 0.08 0.91
CA TYR A 76 -12.32 0.72 1.39
C TYR A 76 -11.74 0.04 2.63
N CYS A 77 -10.43 0.19 2.81
CA CYS A 77 -9.70 -0.02 4.06
C CYS A 77 -8.73 1.14 4.25
N LEU A 78 -8.98 2.02 5.22
CA LEU A 78 -8.23 3.27 5.38
C LEU A 78 -7.52 3.30 6.72
N ALA A 79 -6.23 3.63 6.72
CA ALA A 79 -5.46 3.79 7.95
C ALA A 79 -5.92 5.05 8.70
N VAL A 80 -6.05 4.98 10.01
CA VAL A 80 -6.42 6.13 10.85
C VAL A 80 -5.18 6.52 11.67
N LYS A 81 -4.81 7.81 11.64
CA LYS A 81 -3.74 8.42 12.45
C LYS A 81 -4.15 9.83 12.88
N GLY A 82 -3.18 10.67 13.26
CA GLY A 82 -3.40 12.01 13.80
C GLY A 82 -4.16 13.01 12.91
N ASN A 83 -4.42 12.72 11.63
CA ASN A 83 -5.31 13.54 10.81
C ASN A 83 -6.81 13.37 11.14
N GLN A 84 -7.16 12.33 11.91
CA GLN A 84 -8.50 12.09 12.44
C GLN A 84 -8.37 11.71 13.92
N GLU A 85 -7.80 12.60 14.73
CA GLU A 85 -7.43 12.36 16.14
C GLU A 85 -8.56 11.75 16.97
N THR A 86 -9.76 12.34 16.95
CA THR A 86 -10.93 11.80 17.67
C THR A 86 -11.34 10.41 17.24
N LEU A 87 -11.30 10.09 15.93
CA LEU A 87 -11.59 8.76 15.42
C LEU A 87 -10.48 7.77 15.82
N TYR A 88 -9.23 8.21 15.77
CA TYR A 88 -8.08 7.43 16.19
C TYR A 88 -8.20 7.04 17.67
N ASP A 89 -8.45 8.03 18.54
CA ASP A 89 -8.54 7.83 19.98
C ASP A 89 -9.68 6.89 20.36
N ASP A 90 -10.86 7.05 19.73
CA ASP A 90 -12.00 6.16 19.93
C ASP A 90 -11.65 4.70 19.58
N ILE A 91 -11.02 4.48 18.42
CA ILE A 91 -10.63 3.13 17.98
C ILE A 91 -9.50 2.57 18.86
N ALA A 92 -8.51 3.40 19.20
CA ALA A 92 -7.39 3.00 20.04
C ALA A 92 -7.84 2.62 21.45
N LEU A 93 -8.76 3.40 22.04
CA LEU A 93 -9.38 3.11 23.32
C LEU A 93 -10.16 1.81 23.27
N TYR A 94 -10.97 1.60 22.23
CA TYR A 94 -11.73 0.36 22.04
C TYR A 94 -10.81 -0.87 22.04
N PHE A 95 -9.75 -0.87 21.23
CA PHE A 95 -8.80 -1.99 21.16
C PHE A 95 -7.78 -2.06 22.33
N SER A 96 -7.85 -1.13 23.30
CA SER A 96 -7.01 -1.18 24.49
C SER A 96 -7.53 -2.14 25.56
N ASP A 97 -8.81 -2.52 25.49
CA ASP A 97 -9.40 -3.50 26.40
C ASP A 97 -8.90 -4.91 26.08
N VAL A 98 -8.21 -5.53 27.05
CA VAL A 98 -7.65 -6.88 26.91
C VAL A 98 -8.75 -7.92 26.77
N ASN A 99 -9.87 -7.78 27.49
CA ASN A 99 -10.97 -8.73 27.44
C ASN A 99 -11.61 -8.75 26.05
N LEU A 100 -11.71 -7.58 25.42
CA LEU A 100 -12.17 -7.46 24.04
C LEU A 100 -11.23 -8.22 23.09
N LEU A 101 -9.92 -8.07 23.23
CA LEU A 101 -8.97 -8.75 22.34
C LEU A 101 -9.06 -10.27 22.46
N GLU A 102 -9.24 -10.78 23.68
CA GLU A 102 -9.48 -12.20 23.95
C GLU A 102 -10.80 -12.68 23.33
N GLU A 103 -11.90 -11.93 23.52
CA GLU A 103 -13.20 -12.23 22.91
C GLU A 103 -13.13 -12.26 21.37
N LEU A 104 -12.46 -11.28 20.76
CA LEU A 104 -12.28 -11.25 19.30
C LEU A 104 -11.46 -12.44 18.80
N GLN A 105 -10.51 -12.92 19.60
CA GLN A 105 -9.73 -14.11 19.28
C GLN A 105 -10.57 -15.39 19.35
N GLU A 106 -11.40 -15.54 20.39
CA GLU A 106 -12.33 -16.66 20.53
C GLU A 106 -13.37 -16.70 19.41
N ASN A 107 -13.82 -15.52 18.96
CA ASN A 107 -14.81 -15.36 17.89
C ASN A 107 -14.23 -15.40 16.46
N ALA A 108 -13.00 -15.89 16.29
CA ALA A 108 -12.30 -15.99 15.00
C ALA A 108 -12.19 -14.64 14.25
N GLN A 109 -12.15 -13.52 14.97
CA GLN A 109 -11.88 -12.18 14.44
C GLN A 109 -10.41 -11.77 14.62
N TYR A 110 -9.53 -12.76 14.75
CA TYR A 110 -8.09 -12.63 14.98
C TYR A 110 -7.28 -13.44 13.96
N TYR A 111 -6.15 -12.91 13.54
CA TYR A 111 -5.19 -13.60 12.69
C TYR A 111 -3.76 -13.19 13.04
N GLN A 112 -2.80 -14.10 12.86
CA GLN A 112 -1.40 -13.87 13.18
C GLN A 112 -0.47 -14.47 12.13
N THR A 113 0.65 -13.79 11.92
CA THR A 113 1.79 -14.31 11.16
C THR A 113 3.09 -14.09 11.93
N VAL A 114 4.01 -15.05 11.83
CA VAL A 114 5.34 -14.96 12.44
C VAL A 114 6.38 -15.20 11.35
N GLU A 115 7.29 -14.24 11.18
CA GLU A 115 8.40 -14.31 10.23
C GLU A 115 9.73 -14.22 11.01
N LYS A 116 10.67 -15.13 10.74
CA LYS A 116 12.00 -15.14 11.34
C LYS A 116 13.06 -14.92 10.27
N SER A 117 13.91 -13.90 10.45
CA SER A 117 14.97 -13.56 9.49
C SER A 117 16.19 -12.99 10.20
N ARG A 118 17.37 -13.57 9.96
CA ARG A 118 18.70 -13.03 10.38
C ARG A 118 18.76 -12.49 11.83
N GLY A 119 18.18 -13.22 12.80
CA GLY A 119 18.17 -12.82 14.22
C GLY A 119 17.02 -11.91 14.64
N GLN A 120 16.15 -11.52 13.70
CA GLN A 120 14.93 -10.77 13.94
C GLN A 120 13.72 -11.70 13.89
N ILE A 121 12.82 -11.57 14.87
CA ILE A 121 11.50 -12.20 14.85
C ILE A 121 10.47 -11.08 14.70
N GLU A 122 9.65 -11.17 13.67
CA GLU A 122 8.56 -10.24 13.43
C GLU A 122 7.23 -10.98 13.56
N VAL A 123 6.43 -10.53 14.53
CA VAL A 123 5.10 -11.04 14.80
C VAL A 123 4.10 -9.96 14.38
N ARG A 124 3.20 -10.32 13.47
CA ARG A 124 2.12 -9.43 13.03
C ARG A 124 0.79 -10.04 13.39
N GLU A 125 0.01 -9.29 14.14
CA GLU A 125 -1.28 -9.67 14.65
C GLU A 125 -2.35 -8.71 14.11
N TYR A 126 -3.53 -9.26 13.83
CA TYR A 126 -4.64 -8.55 13.20
C TYR A 126 -5.91 -8.87 13.98
N TRP A 127 -6.64 -7.82 14.36
CA TRP A 127 -7.97 -7.92 14.96
C TRP A 127 -8.95 -7.10 14.14
N VAL A 128 -10.18 -7.59 14.02
CA VAL A 128 -11.29 -6.84 13.43
C VAL A 128 -12.48 -6.85 14.38
N SER A 129 -13.23 -5.75 14.42
CA SER A 129 -14.51 -5.70 15.12
C SER A 129 -15.59 -5.13 14.21
N SER A 130 -16.78 -5.71 14.33
CA SER A 130 -18.00 -5.24 13.68
C SER A 130 -19.00 -4.61 14.65
N ASP A 131 -18.73 -4.67 15.96
CA ASP A 131 -19.54 -4.00 16.97
C ASP A 131 -19.13 -2.53 17.10
N ILE A 132 -19.58 -1.75 16.11
CA ILE A 132 -19.17 -0.36 15.90
C ILE A 132 -20.36 0.61 15.91
N LYS A 133 -21.52 0.20 16.44
CA LYS A 133 -22.72 1.05 16.47
C LYS A 133 -22.45 2.39 17.17
N TRP A 134 -21.73 2.34 18.28
CA TRP A 134 -21.29 3.50 19.05
C TRP A 134 -20.37 4.41 18.22
N LEU A 135 -19.43 3.83 17.45
CA LEU A 135 -18.50 4.59 16.62
C LEU A 135 -19.22 5.27 15.45
N CYS A 136 -20.18 4.59 14.82
CA CYS A 136 -21.03 5.17 13.78
C CYS A 136 -21.88 6.34 14.29
N GLN A 137 -22.31 6.31 15.57
CA GLN A 137 -23.03 7.42 16.20
C GLN A 137 -22.12 8.61 16.47
N ASN A 138 -20.89 8.36 16.94
CA ASN A 138 -19.89 9.41 17.22
C ASN A 138 -19.32 10.03 15.93
N HIS A 139 -19.19 9.23 14.87
CA HIS A 139 -18.60 9.64 13.58
C HIS A 139 -19.52 9.36 12.39
N PRO A 140 -20.71 9.99 12.32
CA PRO A 140 -21.73 9.68 11.31
C PRO A 140 -21.30 10.04 9.87
N LYS A 141 -20.22 10.82 9.73
CA LYS A 141 -19.64 11.25 8.45
C LYS A 141 -19.00 10.12 7.63
N TRP A 142 -18.71 8.97 8.24
CA TRP A 142 -18.10 7.82 7.56
C TRP A 142 -19.17 6.88 6.99
N HIS A 143 -19.55 7.10 5.75
CA HIS A 143 -20.56 6.30 5.07
C HIS A 143 -20.11 4.84 4.84
N LYS A 144 -21.06 3.91 4.92
CA LYS A 144 -20.85 2.46 4.73
C LYS A 144 -19.79 1.84 5.66
N LEU A 145 -19.45 2.47 6.78
CA LEU A 145 -18.58 1.87 7.78
C LEU A 145 -19.18 0.54 8.27
N ARG A 146 -18.43 -0.56 8.13
CA ARG A 146 -18.87 -1.91 8.53
C ARG A 146 -18.03 -2.51 9.65
N GLY A 147 -16.83 -1.99 9.86
CA GLY A 147 -15.99 -2.42 10.97
C GLY A 147 -14.73 -1.58 11.11
N ILE A 148 -14.01 -1.88 12.17
CA ILE A 148 -12.70 -1.32 12.50
C ILE A 148 -11.70 -2.44 12.67
N GLY A 149 -10.43 -2.15 12.40
CA GLY A 149 -9.36 -3.12 12.53
C GLY A 149 -8.15 -2.54 13.25
N MET A 150 -7.45 -3.40 13.98
CA MET A 150 -6.15 -3.11 14.58
C MET A 150 -5.12 -4.07 14.00
N THR A 151 -3.93 -3.55 13.70
CA THR A 151 -2.74 -4.37 13.50
C THR A 151 -1.71 -4.05 14.56
N ARG A 152 -1.13 -5.09 15.15
CA ARG A 152 0.02 -4.98 16.05
C ARG A 152 1.21 -5.64 15.38
N ASN A 153 2.29 -4.88 15.22
CA ASN A 153 3.55 -5.40 14.75
C ASN A 153 4.54 -5.40 15.91
N THR A 154 5.03 -6.58 16.28
CA THR A 154 6.03 -6.77 17.34
C THR A 154 7.30 -7.28 16.68
N ILE A 155 8.35 -6.49 16.76
CA ILE A 155 9.67 -6.84 16.26
C ILE A 155 10.59 -7.07 17.45
N ASP A 156 11.12 -8.27 17.55
CA ASP A 156 12.25 -8.60 18.42
C ASP A 156 13.53 -8.62 17.57
N LYS A 157 14.46 -7.73 17.89
CA LYS A 157 15.79 -7.70 17.29
C LYS A 157 16.83 -7.82 18.39
N ASP A 158 17.45 -9.00 18.48
CA ASP A 158 18.49 -9.30 19.46
C ASP A 158 18.08 -8.99 20.92
N GLY A 159 16.80 -9.21 21.27
CA GLY A 159 16.23 -8.96 22.59
C GLY A 159 15.65 -7.55 22.79
N GLN A 160 15.76 -6.66 21.79
CA GLN A 160 15.06 -5.37 21.81
C GLN A 160 13.69 -5.50 21.16
N LEU A 161 12.66 -5.47 22.00
CA LEU A 161 11.27 -5.49 21.58
C LEU A 161 10.82 -4.08 21.18
N SER A 162 10.27 -3.97 19.98
CA SER A 162 9.54 -2.79 19.52
C SER A 162 8.15 -3.21 19.08
N GLN A 163 7.14 -2.44 19.48
CA GLN A 163 5.75 -2.71 19.17
C GLN A 163 5.11 -1.47 18.53
N GLU A 164 4.39 -1.67 17.44
CA GLU A 164 3.63 -0.62 16.78
C GLU A 164 2.18 -1.09 16.55
N ASN A 165 1.22 -0.31 17.05
CA ASN A 165 -0.19 -0.51 16.76
C ASN A 165 -0.62 0.45 15.64
N ARG A 166 -1.50 -0.03 14.75
CA ARG A 166 -2.13 0.79 13.70
C ARG A 166 -3.61 0.45 13.61
N TYR A 167 -4.40 1.46 13.34
CA TYR A 167 -5.86 1.36 13.34
C TYR A 167 -6.42 1.68 11.97
N PHE A 168 -7.55 1.06 11.65
CA PHE A 168 -8.17 1.13 10.34
C PHE A 168 -9.68 1.16 10.44
N ILE A 169 -10.31 1.82 9.46
CA ILE A 169 -11.75 1.73 9.20
C ILE A 169 -11.98 1.02 7.86
N PHE A 170 -13.05 0.23 7.75
CA PHE A 170 -13.36 -0.47 6.50
C PHE A 170 -14.87 -0.63 6.22
N SER A 171 -15.22 -0.86 4.96
CA SER A 171 -16.61 -1.00 4.48
C SER A 171 -17.02 -2.39 4.00
N PHE A 172 -16.09 -3.33 3.87
CA PHE A 172 -16.38 -4.69 3.44
C PHE A 172 -16.93 -5.56 4.58
N LYS A 173 -17.35 -6.79 4.27
CA LYS A 173 -17.80 -7.75 5.29
C LYS A 173 -16.66 -8.00 6.30
N PRO A 174 -16.89 -7.88 7.61
CA PRO A 174 -15.88 -8.18 8.63
C PRO A 174 -15.31 -9.59 8.43
N ASP A 175 -14.05 -9.64 8.02
CA ASP A 175 -13.27 -10.85 7.82
C ASP A 175 -11.80 -10.51 8.05
N VAL A 176 -11.21 -11.16 9.06
CA VAL A 176 -9.86 -10.84 9.51
C VAL A 176 -8.80 -11.16 8.46
N LEU A 177 -9.01 -12.19 7.62
CA LEU A 177 -8.10 -12.56 6.55
C LEU A 177 -8.12 -11.52 5.42
N THR A 178 -9.31 -11.09 4.99
CA THR A 178 -9.46 -9.99 4.02
C THR A 178 -8.81 -8.71 4.55
N PHE A 179 -9.02 -8.39 5.83
CA PHE A 179 -8.38 -7.24 6.47
C PHE A 179 -6.85 -7.36 6.48
N ALA A 180 -6.30 -8.49 6.92
CA ALA A 180 -4.86 -8.74 6.92
C ALA A 180 -4.27 -8.62 5.50
N ASN A 181 -4.94 -9.16 4.49
CA ASN A 181 -4.55 -9.03 3.09
C ASN A 181 -4.56 -7.57 2.61
N CYS A 182 -5.56 -6.78 3.01
CA CYS A 182 -5.63 -5.35 2.69
C CYS A 182 -4.45 -4.59 3.30
N VAL A 183 -4.16 -4.81 4.58
CA VAL A 183 -3.03 -4.16 5.25
C VAL A 183 -1.72 -4.61 4.62
N ARG A 184 -1.51 -5.90 4.36
CA ARG A 184 -0.32 -6.39 3.65
C ARG A 184 -0.20 -5.81 2.24
N GLY A 185 -1.31 -5.66 1.52
CA GLY A 185 -1.37 -5.05 0.20
C GLY A 185 -0.96 -3.59 0.20
N HIS A 186 -1.38 -2.83 1.21
CA HIS A 186 -0.99 -1.42 1.38
C HIS A 186 0.55 -1.26 1.40
N TRP A 187 1.25 -2.14 2.12
CA TRP A 187 2.72 -2.15 2.19
C TRP A 187 3.42 -2.53 0.88
N GLN A 188 2.73 -3.17 -0.06
CA GLN A 188 3.30 -3.49 -1.37
C GLN A 188 3.58 -2.23 -2.19
N ILE A 189 2.86 -1.13 -1.93
CA ILE A 189 3.10 0.16 -2.60
C ILE A 189 4.45 0.73 -2.12
N GLU A 190 4.68 0.75 -0.81
CA GLU A 190 5.97 1.17 -0.25
C GLU A 190 7.11 0.25 -0.68
N SER A 191 6.87 -1.06 -0.71
CA SER A 191 7.83 -2.05 -1.19
C SER A 191 8.18 -1.83 -2.67
N MET A 192 7.21 -1.45 -3.50
CA MET A 192 7.42 -1.08 -4.90
C MET A 192 8.31 0.17 -4.99
N HIS A 193 8.01 1.23 -4.24
CA HIS A 193 8.82 2.45 -4.24
C HIS A 193 10.27 2.17 -3.83
N TRP A 194 10.48 1.46 -2.72
CA TRP A 194 11.82 1.03 -2.30
C TRP A 194 12.54 0.23 -3.38
N LEU A 195 11.83 -0.66 -4.07
CA LEU A 195 12.42 -1.46 -5.13
C LEU A 195 12.79 -0.60 -6.35
N LEU A 196 12.01 0.43 -6.67
CA LEU A 196 12.37 1.41 -7.70
C LEU A 196 13.65 2.17 -7.31
N ASP A 197 13.79 2.56 -6.05
CA ASP A 197 15.00 3.24 -5.54
C ASP A 197 16.23 2.34 -5.59
N VAL A 198 16.10 1.08 -5.16
CA VAL A 198 17.24 0.14 -5.12
C VAL A 198 17.62 -0.36 -6.51
N VAL A 199 16.65 -0.61 -7.40
CA VAL A 199 16.91 -1.20 -8.72
C VAL A 199 17.23 -0.14 -9.76
N TYR A 200 16.52 0.99 -9.74
CA TYR A 200 16.64 2.05 -10.74
C TYR A 200 17.28 3.34 -10.20
N HIS A 201 17.72 3.35 -8.93
CA HIS A 201 18.34 4.52 -8.31
C HIS A 201 17.46 5.77 -8.43
N GLU A 202 16.14 5.60 -8.31
CA GLU A 202 15.16 6.65 -8.60
C GLU A 202 15.39 7.92 -7.77
N ASP A 203 15.69 7.80 -6.47
CA ASP A 203 16.12 8.93 -5.61
C ASP A 203 17.36 9.69 -6.10
N HIS A 204 18.26 9.04 -6.84
CA HIS A 204 19.51 9.64 -7.32
C HIS A 204 19.34 10.27 -8.72
N HIS A 205 18.17 10.13 -9.35
CA HIS A 205 17.94 10.67 -10.67
C HIS A 205 17.65 12.17 -10.63
N GLN A 206 18.50 12.94 -11.31
CA GLN A 206 18.46 14.41 -11.37
C GLN A 206 17.64 14.93 -12.57
N THR A 207 16.63 14.19 -13.04
CA THR A 207 15.84 14.60 -14.20
C THR A 207 15.08 15.89 -13.89
N LEU A 208 15.51 17.01 -14.48
CA LEU A 208 14.96 18.35 -14.22
C LEU A 208 13.60 18.57 -14.90
N ASP A 209 13.31 17.84 -16.00
CA ASP A 209 12.03 17.93 -16.69
C ASP A 209 10.96 17.08 -15.98
N LYS A 210 9.90 17.74 -15.50
CA LYS A 210 8.79 17.09 -14.79
C LYS A 210 8.06 16.03 -15.62
N ARG A 211 7.88 16.25 -16.93
CA ARG A 211 7.22 15.29 -17.83
C ARG A 211 8.11 14.09 -18.10
N ALA A 212 9.41 14.33 -18.30
CA ALA A 212 10.37 13.25 -18.45
C ALA A 212 10.45 12.39 -17.18
N ALA A 213 10.48 13.02 -16.00
CA ALA A 213 10.45 12.31 -14.71
C ALA A 213 9.18 11.45 -14.54
N PHE A 214 8.01 12.02 -14.86
CA PHE A 214 6.74 11.30 -14.81
C PHE A 214 6.69 10.08 -15.75
N ASN A 215 7.10 10.26 -17.00
CA ASN A 215 7.14 9.18 -17.99
C ASN A 215 8.16 8.10 -17.62
N LEU A 216 9.34 8.51 -17.13
CA LEU A 216 10.38 7.58 -16.72
C LEU A 216 9.93 6.73 -15.52
N ASN A 217 9.22 7.32 -14.56
CA ASN A 217 8.64 6.58 -13.44
C ASN A 217 7.64 5.51 -13.91
N LEU A 218 6.80 5.82 -14.89
CA LEU A 218 5.90 4.84 -15.51
C LEU A 218 6.67 3.69 -16.17
N ILE A 219 7.68 4.00 -16.99
CA ILE A 219 8.51 3.00 -17.67
C ILE A 219 9.18 2.08 -16.65
N ARG A 220 9.75 2.63 -15.57
CA ARG A 220 10.39 1.83 -14.52
C ARG A 220 9.43 0.89 -13.82
N LYS A 221 8.20 1.34 -13.52
CA LYS A 221 7.16 0.49 -12.95
C LYS A 221 6.80 -0.67 -13.89
N MET A 222 6.68 -0.42 -15.19
CA MET A 222 6.47 -1.49 -16.18
C MET A 222 7.65 -2.46 -16.23
N CYS A 223 8.88 -1.96 -16.28
CA CYS A 223 10.06 -2.81 -16.25
C CYS A 223 10.12 -3.65 -14.96
N LEU A 224 9.76 -3.05 -13.83
CA LEU A 224 9.70 -3.74 -12.54
C LEU A 224 8.65 -4.86 -12.53
N TYR A 225 7.46 -4.60 -13.08
CA TYR A 225 6.43 -5.61 -13.30
C TYR A 225 6.97 -6.79 -14.11
N PHE A 226 7.65 -6.54 -15.24
CA PHE A 226 8.25 -7.61 -16.04
C PHE A 226 9.29 -8.41 -15.26
N LEU A 227 10.16 -7.76 -14.47
CA LEU A 227 11.14 -8.47 -13.63
C LEU A 227 10.50 -9.38 -12.58
N LYS A 228 9.25 -9.11 -12.17
CA LYS A 228 8.50 -9.93 -11.23
C LYS A 228 7.82 -11.12 -11.91
N VAL A 229 7.26 -10.93 -13.11
CA VAL A 229 6.44 -11.94 -13.80
C VAL A 229 7.26 -12.86 -14.71
N MET A 230 8.38 -12.39 -15.25
CA MET A 230 9.26 -13.19 -16.10
C MET A 230 9.89 -14.38 -15.38
N VAL A 231 10.12 -15.44 -16.15
CA VAL A 231 10.80 -16.65 -15.66
C VAL A 231 12.29 -16.53 -15.90
N PHE A 232 13.06 -16.71 -14.83
CA PHE A 232 14.52 -16.67 -14.86
C PHE A 232 15.11 -18.05 -14.53
N PRO A 233 16.30 -18.38 -15.06
CA PRO A 233 16.92 -19.70 -14.87
C PRO A 233 17.27 -20.02 -13.41
N LYS A 234 17.37 -19.01 -12.54
CA LYS A 234 17.62 -19.18 -11.10
C LYS A 234 16.51 -18.52 -10.29
N LYS A 235 16.01 -19.24 -9.29
CA LYS A 235 14.87 -18.84 -8.44
C LYS A 235 15.16 -17.58 -7.61
N ASP A 236 16.37 -17.46 -7.05
CA ASP A 236 16.72 -16.41 -6.08
C ASP A 236 17.67 -15.35 -6.65
N LEU A 237 17.37 -14.87 -7.86
CA LEU A 237 18.12 -13.74 -8.44
C LEU A 237 17.61 -12.42 -7.89
N SER A 238 18.54 -11.59 -7.41
CA SER A 238 18.25 -10.19 -7.13
C SER A 238 17.77 -9.46 -8.39
N TYR A 239 16.93 -8.45 -8.23
CA TYR A 239 16.38 -7.69 -9.35
C TYR A 239 17.45 -7.07 -10.26
N ARG A 240 18.57 -6.59 -9.69
CA ARG A 240 19.72 -6.12 -10.48
C ARG A 240 20.35 -7.22 -11.33
N ARG A 241 20.43 -8.46 -10.79
CA ARG A 241 20.92 -9.61 -11.57
C ARG A 241 19.93 -10.02 -12.65
N LYS A 242 18.63 -9.96 -12.40
CA LYS A 242 17.59 -10.19 -13.41
C LYS A 242 17.71 -9.22 -14.58
N GLN A 243 17.90 -7.92 -14.31
CA GLN A 243 18.18 -6.93 -15.36
C GLN A 243 19.43 -7.28 -16.19
N ARG A 244 20.51 -7.69 -15.50
CA ARG A 244 21.74 -8.13 -16.18
C ARG A 244 21.48 -9.34 -17.08
N TYR A 245 20.71 -10.33 -16.62
CA TYR A 245 20.33 -11.48 -17.45
C TYR A 245 19.59 -11.06 -18.72
N ILE A 246 18.58 -10.19 -18.61
CA ILE A 246 17.85 -9.68 -19.79
C ILE A 246 18.81 -8.95 -20.74
N SER A 247 19.73 -8.12 -20.21
CA SER A 247 20.66 -7.37 -21.05
C SER A 247 21.62 -8.23 -21.86
N VAL A 248 21.93 -9.44 -21.36
CA VAL A 248 22.85 -10.38 -22.03
C VAL A 248 22.10 -11.37 -22.93
N HIS A 249 20.84 -11.69 -22.60
CA HIS A 249 20.02 -12.72 -23.25
C HIS A 249 18.70 -12.16 -23.78
N LEU A 250 18.72 -10.96 -24.37
CA LEU A 250 17.50 -10.21 -24.69
C LEU A 250 16.51 -11.00 -25.55
N GLU A 251 17.01 -11.71 -26.57
CA GLU A 251 16.17 -12.48 -27.51
C GLU A 251 15.32 -13.55 -26.79
N ASP A 252 15.88 -14.25 -25.81
CA ASP A 252 15.18 -15.27 -25.02
C ASP A 252 14.00 -14.68 -24.23
N TYR A 253 14.11 -13.41 -23.82
CA TYR A 253 13.08 -12.71 -23.05
C TYR A 253 12.08 -11.96 -23.94
N LEU A 254 12.40 -11.66 -25.20
CA LEU A 254 11.45 -11.06 -26.13
C LEU A 254 10.24 -11.97 -26.37
N VAL A 255 10.46 -13.29 -26.42
CA VAL A 255 9.38 -14.28 -26.55
C VAL A 255 8.47 -14.27 -25.32
N GLN A 256 9.04 -14.14 -24.11
CA GLN A 256 8.24 -14.01 -22.89
C GLN A 256 7.46 -12.69 -22.82
N LEU A 257 7.98 -11.62 -23.43
CA LEU A 257 7.34 -10.29 -23.45
C LEU A 257 6.20 -10.18 -24.47
N PHE A 258 6.41 -10.72 -25.66
CA PHE A 258 5.56 -10.45 -26.82
C PHE A 258 4.92 -11.70 -27.42
N GLY A 259 5.20 -12.88 -26.87
CA GLY A 259 4.85 -14.16 -27.46
C GLY A 259 5.80 -14.57 -28.59
N GLU A 260 5.61 -15.77 -29.12
CA GLU A 260 6.35 -16.21 -30.30
C GLU A 260 5.95 -15.36 -31.51
N ARG A 261 6.94 -14.87 -32.26
CA ARG A 261 6.68 -14.32 -33.59
C ARG A 261 6.32 -15.49 -34.48
N GLY A 262 5.05 -15.56 -34.90
CA GLY A 262 4.62 -16.45 -35.99
C GLY A 262 5.32 -16.13 -37.30
#